data_AF-S3ZEN6-F1
#
_entry.id   AF-S3ZEN6-F1
#
_cell.length_a   1.000
_cell.length_b   1.000
_cell.length_c   1.000
_cell.angle_alpha   90.00
_cell.angle_beta   90.00
_cell.angle_gamma   90.00
#
_symmetry.space_group_name_H-M   'P 1'
#
loop_
_entity.id
_entity.type
_entity.pdbx_description
1 polymer ?
#
loop_
_entity_poly.entity_id
_entity_poly.type
_entity_poly.pdbx_seq_one_letter_code
_entity_poly.pdbx_strand_id
1 'polypeptide(L)'
;MTGRLNSAQPYALGLFRIVVGLLFACHGAASLFGALGGTDGSGGTVDAGTWPGWYAAVIQLVGGALVLLGLGTRAAALVSSGSMAYAYFKVHQPEALWPIQNSGEASAMFCWAFLLLVFTGSGAFGLDRVIAAARGERDPKAADDAERTPIAA
;
A
#
# COMPACT_ATOMS: atom_id res chain seq x y z
N MET A 1 -19.00 0.50 24.06
CA MET A 1 -17.94 -0.15 23.26
C MET A 1 -17.58 0.65 22.01
N THR A 2 -18.54 1.23 21.29
CA THR A 2 -18.35 2.05 20.08
C THR A 2 -17.34 3.21 20.24
N GLY A 3 -17.36 3.95 21.34
CA GLY A 3 -16.44 5.09 21.54
C GLY A 3 -14.95 4.72 21.55
N ARG A 4 -14.56 3.60 22.17
CA ARG A 4 -13.17 3.13 22.20
C ARG A 4 -12.72 2.60 20.83
N LEU A 5 -13.60 1.91 20.10
CA LEU A 5 -13.32 1.40 18.76
C LEU A 5 -13.11 2.54 17.75
N ASN A 6 -13.92 3.59 17.82
CA ASN A 6 -13.77 4.76 16.95
C ASN A 6 -12.44 5.49 17.21
N SER A 7 -12.04 5.63 18.48
CA SER A 7 -10.73 6.22 18.83
C SER A 7 -9.55 5.38 18.33
N ALA A 8 -9.69 4.04 18.32
CA ALA A 8 -8.66 3.12 17.83
C ALA A 8 -8.58 3.01 16.29
N GLN A 9 -9.58 3.53 15.56
CA GLN A 9 -9.70 3.38 14.11
C GLN A 9 -8.42 3.76 13.32
N PRO A 10 -7.71 4.86 13.61
CA PRO A 10 -6.48 5.20 12.88
C PRO A 10 -5.37 4.16 13.04
N TYR A 11 -5.26 3.53 14.21
CA TYR A 11 -4.29 2.47 14.50
C TYR A 11 -4.66 1.18 13.79
N ALA A 12 -5.95 0.82 13.81
CA ALA A 12 -6.45 -0.34 13.07
C ALA A 12 -6.21 -0.20 11.56
N LEU A 13 -6.46 0.98 10.97
CA LEU A 13 -6.16 1.29 9.58
C LEU A 13 -4.67 1.22 9.28
N GLY A 14 -3.82 1.73 10.18
CA GLY A 14 -2.36 1.65 10.06
C GLY A 14 -1.87 0.21 10.03
N LEU A 15 -2.35 -0.64 10.94
CA LEU A 15 -2.00 -2.06 10.98
C LEU A 15 -2.52 -2.81 9.74
N PHE A 16 -3.77 -2.55 9.34
CA PHE A 16 -4.34 -3.10 8.11
C PHE A 16 -3.47 -2.77 6.90
N ARG A 17 -3.08 -1.49 6.74
CA ARG A 17 -2.17 -1.04 5.68
C ARG A 17 -0.84 -1.79 5.69
N ILE A 18 -0.22 -1.93 6.87
CA ILE A 18 1.07 -2.63 7.01
C ILE A 18 0.94 -4.09 6.56
N VAL A 19 -0.09 -4.80 7.03
CA VAL A 19 -0.31 -6.22 6.68
C VAL A 19 -0.60 -6.38 5.19
N VAL A 20 -1.51 -5.58 4.63
CA VAL A 20 -1.86 -5.66 3.20
C VAL A 20 -0.65 -5.34 2.33
N GLY A 21 0.09 -4.27 2.65
CA GLY A 21 1.32 -3.91 1.93
C GLY A 21 2.39 -4.99 2.01
N LEU A 22 2.57 -5.61 3.19
CA LEU A 22 3.54 -6.70 3.40
C LEU A 22 3.20 -7.92 2.55
N LEU A 23 1.96 -8.40 2.62
CA LEU A 23 1.54 -9.58 1.88
C LEU A 23 1.68 -9.37 0.37
N PHE A 24 1.33 -8.18 -0.12
CA PHE A 24 1.50 -7.82 -1.53
C PHE A 24 2.98 -7.77 -1.93
N ALA A 25 3.83 -7.19 -1.09
CA ALA A 25 5.27 -7.17 -1.32
C ALA A 25 5.90 -8.57 -1.34
N CYS A 26 5.42 -9.47 -0.47
CA CYS A 26 5.84 -10.88 -0.45
C CYS A 26 5.54 -11.59 -1.77
N HIS A 27 4.38 -11.37 -2.38
CA HIS A 27 4.09 -11.94 -3.70
C HIS A 27 5.06 -11.42 -4.78
N GLY A 28 5.35 -10.12 -4.77
CA GLY A 28 6.34 -9.55 -5.68
C GLY A 28 7.75 -10.12 -5.45
N ALA A 29 8.16 -10.30 -4.19
CA ALA A 29 9.45 -10.89 -3.85
C ALA A 29 9.55 -12.37 -4.26
N ALA A 30 8.46 -13.14 -4.10
CA ALA A 30 8.41 -14.52 -4.55
C ALA A 30 8.56 -14.61 -6.06
N SER A 31 7.80 -13.81 -6.81
CA SER A 31 7.82 -13.82 -8.27
C SER A 31 9.11 -13.26 -8.87
N LEU A 32 9.75 -12.26 -8.26
CA LEU A 32 10.97 -11.63 -8.82
C LEU A 32 12.26 -12.30 -8.38
N PHE A 33 12.30 -12.91 -7.19
CA PHE A 33 13.55 -13.39 -6.58
C PHE A 33 13.52 -14.85 -6.15
N GLY A 34 12.41 -15.57 -6.35
CA GLY A 34 12.28 -16.95 -5.87
C GLY A 34 12.18 -17.03 -4.34
N ALA A 35 12.00 -15.88 -3.67
CA ALA A 35 11.94 -15.80 -2.22
C ALA A 35 10.66 -16.46 -1.68
N LEU A 36 10.65 -16.86 -0.40
CA LEU A 36 9.46 -17.39 0.28
C LEU A 36 8.81 -18.61 -0.43
N GLY A 37 9.60 -19.38 -1.19
CA GLY A 37 9.11 -20.52 -1.96
C GLY A 37 8.91 -20.22 -3.46
N GLY A 38 9.14 -18.99 -3.92
CA GLY A 38 9.10 -18.61 -5.33
C GLY A 38 7.70 -18.69 -5.97
N THR A 39 7.64 -18.51 -7.29
CA THR A 39 6.39 -18.58 -8.04
C THR A 39 5.76 -19.97 -7.88
N ASP A 40 4.50 -20.01 -7.44
CA ASP A 40 3.71 -21.23 -7.22
C ASP A 40 4.36 -22.26 -6.28
N GLY A 41 5.28 -21.82 -5.39
CA GLY A 41 5.98 -22.71 -4.47
C GLY A 41 7.13 -23.53 -5.09
N SER A 42 7.48 -23.26 -6.36
CA SER A 42 8.51 -23.99 -7.11
C SER A 42 9.95 -23.53 -6.84
N GLY A 43 10.14 -22.42 -6.13
CA GLY A 43 11.41 -21.69 -6.05
C GLY A 43 11.76 -20.90 -7.31
N GLY A 44 10.93 -20.97 -8.35
CA GLY A 44 11.14 -20.27 -9.61
C GLY A 44 10.85 -18.77 -9.54
N THR A 45 11.23 -18.07 -10.61
CA THR A 45 10.98 -16.63 -10.83
C THR A 45 10.20 -16.43 -12.12
N VAL A 46 9.58 -15.26 -12.26
CA VAL A 46 9.00 -14.80 -13.53
C VAL A 46 10.09 -14.12 -14.35
N ASP A 47 10.26 -14.56 -15.59
CA ASP A 47 11.25 -14.00 -16.52
C ASP A 47 11.03 -12.50 -16.75
N ALA A 48 12.14 -11.75 -16.77
CA ALA A 48 12.12 -10.30 -16.90
C ALA A 48 11.42 -9.82 -18.17
N GLY A 49 10.50 -8.86 -18.01
CA GLY A 49 9.74 -8.28 -19.13
C GLY A 49 8.52 -9.10 -19.59
N THR A 50 8.27 -10.27 -19.00
CA THR A 50 7.10 -11.10 -19.36
C THR A 50 5.80 -10.41 -19.00
N TRP A 51 4.93 -10.19 -19.99
CA TRP A 51 3.59 -9.65 -19.78
C TRP A 51 2.57 -10.77 -19.46
N PRO A 52 1.66 -10.58 -18.49
CA PRO A 52 1.59 -9.49 -17.52
C PRO A 52 2.45 -9.74 -16.25
N GLY A 53 2.95 -10.96 -16.08
CA GLY A 53 3.46 -11.47 -14.79
C GLY A 53 4.60 -10.66 -14.18
N TRP A 54 5.61 -10.28 -14.97
CA TRP A 54 6.77 -9.56 -14.45
C TRP A 54 6.40 -8.15 -13.97
N TYR A 55 5.59 -7.42 -14.75
CA TYR A 55 5.12 -6.09 -14.37
C TYR A 55 4.21 -6.14 -13.14
N ALA A 56 3.33 -7.16 -13.06
CA ALA A 56 2.52 -7.39 -11.87
C ALA A 56 3.42 -7.64 -10.64
N ALA A 57 4.49 -8.42 -10.77
CA ALA A 57 5.42 -8.70 -9.68
C ALA A 57 6.20 -7.45 -9.21
N VAL A 58 6.62 -6.58 -10.14
CA VAL A 58 7.23 -5.28 -9.82
C VAL A 58 6.25 -4.37 -9.07
N ILE A 59 5.00 -4.27 -9.54
CA ILE A 59 3.97 -3.49 -8.86
C ILE A 59 3.70 -4.06 -7.46
N GLN A 60 3.63 -5.38 -7.33
CA GLN A 60 3.45 -6.06 -6.06
C GLN A 60 4.54 -5.72 -5.06
N LEU A 61 5.80 -5.82 -5.47
CA LEU A 61 6.93 -5.52 -4.60
C LEU A 61 7.00 -4.03 -4.24
N VAL A 62 7.04 -3.16 -5.25
CA VAL A 62 7.27 -1.72 -5.07
C VAL A 62 6.03 -1.04 -4.46
N GLY A 63 4.84 -1.32 -5.01
CA GLY A 63 3.58 -0.80 -4.51
C GLY A 63 3.29 -1.30 -3.10
N GLY A 64 3.49 -2.60 -2.85
CA GLY A 64 3.37 -3.20 -1.53
C GLY A 64 4.30 -2.55 -0.51
N ALA A 65 5.57 -2.36 -0.84
CA ALA A 65 6.54 -1.70 0.03
C ALA A 65 6.19 -0.23 0.32
N LEU A 66 5.80 0.54 -0.70
CA LEU A 66 5.37 1.93 -0.52
C LEU A 66 4.14 2.03 0.38
N VAL A 67 3.14 1.16 0.16
CA VAL A 67 1.95 1.10 1.01
C VAL A 67 2.31 0.66 2.42
N LEU A 68 3.17 -0.34 2.60
CA LEU A 68 3.65 -0.83 3.91
C LEU A 68 4.38 0.23 4.71
N LEU A 69 5.19 1.06 4.05
CA LEU A 69 5.92 2.16 4.70
C LEU A 69 5.04 3.41 4.90
N GLY A 70 3.90 3.48 4.20
CA GLY A 70 3.04 4.65 4.23
C GLY A 70 3.68 5.82 3.46
N LEU A 71 4.34 5.54 2.33
CA LEU A 71 4.97 6.52 1.47
C LEU A 71 4.13 6.71 0.21
N GLY A 72 3.52 7.89 0.07
CA GLY A 72 2.63 8.16 -1.07
C GLY A 72 1.44 7.19 -1.12
N THR A 73 0.93 6.76 0.05
CA THR A 73 -0.01 5.65 0.24
C THR A 73 -1.15 5.66 -0.77
N ARG A 74 -1.78 6.81 -1.00
CA ARG A 74 -2.94 6.90 -1.91
C ARG A 74 -2.58 6.60 -3.36
N ALA A 75 -1.45 7.12 -3.84
CA ALA A 75 -1.00 6.89 -5.21
C ALA A 75 -0.54 5.44 -5.40
N ALA A 76 0.28 4.93 -4.48
CA ALA A 76 0.74 3.54 -4.50
C ALA A 76 -0.43 2.54 -4.41
N ALA A 77 -1.42 2.82 -3.57
CA ALA A 77 -2.63 2.02 -3.45
C ALA A 77 -3.51 2.09 -4.70
N LEU A 78 -3.65 3.25 -5.36
CA LEU A 78 -4.42 3.36 -6.59
C LEU A 78 -3.82 2.50 -7.72
N VAL A 79 -2.50 2.56 -7.90
CA VAL A 79 -1.79 1.73 -8.89
C VAL A 79 -1.91 0.25 -8.56
N SER A 80 -1.70 -0.11 -7.29
CA SER A 80 -1.81 -1.51 -6.83
C SER A 80 -3.23 -2.05 -7.01
N SER A 81 -4.24 -1.25 -6.67
CA SER A 81 -5.66 -1.57 -6.89
C SER A 81 -5.97 -1.80 -8.37
N GLY A 82 -5.53 -0.88 -9.26
CA GLY A 82 -5.71 -1.03 -10.70
C GLY A 82 -5.03 -2.28 -11.27
N SER A 83 -3.84 -2.62 -10.79
CA SER A 83 -3.14 -3.84 -11.23
C SER A 83 -3.91 -5.11 -10.86
N MET A 84 -4.56 -5.13 -9.69
CA MET A 84 -5.35 -6.26 -9.22
C MET A 84 -6.73 -6.33 -9.88
N ALA A 85 -7.32 -5.18 -10.22
CA ALA A 85 -8.49 -5.12 -11.10
C ALA A 85 -8.17 -5.72 -12.47
N TYR A 86 -7.03 -5.35 -13.07
CA TYR A 86 -6.56 -5.96 -14.31
C TYR A 86 -6.39 -7.48 -14.15
N ALA A 87 -5.70 -7.93 -13.09
CA ALA A 87 -5.52 -9.35 -12.82
C ALA A 87 -6.87 -10.08 -12.75
N TYR A 88 -7.84 -9.54 -12.02
CA TYR A 88 -9.17 -10.15 -11.95
C TYR A 88 -9.84 -10.21 -13.32
N PHE A 89 -10.05 -9.08 -13.99
CA PHE A 89 -10.86 -9.03 -15.22
C PHE A 89 -10.19 -9.64 -16.45
N LYS A 90 -8.84 -9.66 -16.51
CA LYS A 90 -8.11 -10.15 -17.69
C LYS A 90 -7.44 -11.50 -17.50
N VAL A 91 -7.13 -11.91 -16.26
CA VAL A 91 -6.49 -13.20 -16.00
C VAL A 91 -7.49 -14.20 -15.43
N HIS A 92 -8.26 -13.82 -14.40
CA HIS A 92 -9.12 -14.78 -13.69
C HIS A 92 -10.55 -14.89 -14.26
N GLN A 93 -11.20 -13.77 -14.56
CA GLN A 93 -12.60 -13.74 -15.00
C GLN A 93 -12.89 -14.47 -16.33
N PRO A 94 -11.93 -14.63 -17.26
CA PRO A 94 -12.10 -15.52 -18.42
C PRO A 94 -12.27 -17.00 -18.07
N GLU A 95 -11.72 -17.47 -16.95
CA GLU A 95 -11.81 -18.88 -16.52
C GLU A 95 -13.17 -19.20 -15.88
N ALA A 96 -13.73 -18.28 -15.10
CA ALA A 96 -15.10 -18.36 -14.57
C ALA A 96 -15.57 -16.98 -14.07
N LEU A 97 -16.88 -16.79 -13.92
CA LEU A 97 -17.43 -15.51 -13.44
C LEU A 97 -17.13 -15.24 -11.97
N TRP A 98 -17.23 -16.27 -11.12
CA TRP A 98 -17.10 -16.11 -9.67
C TRP A 98 -15.65 -16.30 -9.21
N PRO A 99 -15.11 -15.45 -8.31
CA PRO A 99 -13.73 -15.55 -7.82
C PRO A 99 -13.37 -16.94 -7.25
N ILE A 100 -14.32 -17.55 -6.54
CA ILE A 100 -14.17 -18.89 -5.93
C ILE A 100 -13.98 -20.01 -6.97
N GLN A 101 -14.37 -19.77 -8.23
CA GLN A 101 -14.28 -20.74 -9.32
C GLN A 101 -13.04 -20.54 -10.20
N ASN A 102 -12.38 -19.37 -10.13
CA ASN A 102 -11.27 -18.99 -11.02
C ASN A 102 -9.98 -18.62 -10.27
N SER A 103 -9.92 -18.89 -8.97
CA SER A 103 -8.79 -18.54 -8.09
C SER A 103 -8.51 -17.03 -8.01
N GLY A 104 -9.45 -16.18 -8.39
CA GLY A 104 -9.33 -14.72 -8.44
C GLY A 104 -9.69 -14.01 -7.13
N GLU A 105 -9.99 -14.74 -6.06
CA GLU A 105 -10.36 -14.18 -4.76
C GLU A 105 -9.28 -13.23 -4.21
N ALA A 106 -8.01 -13.61 -4.29
CA ALA A 106 -6.90 -12.76 -3.86
C ALA A 106 -6.83 -11.46 -4.68
N SER A 107 -6.95 -11.55 -6.01
CA SER A 107 -6.99 -10.38 -6.91
C SER A 107 -8.14 -9.43 -6.54
N ALA A 108 -9.34 -9.95 -6.32
CA ALA A 108 -10.48 -9.14 -5.89
C ALA A 108 -10.25 -8.49 -4.51
N MET A 109 -9.73 -9.25 -3.54
CA MET A 109 -9.50 -8.76 -2.18
C MET A 109 -8.41 -7.70 -2.11
N PHE A 110 -7.27 -7.90 -2.77
CA PHE A 110 -6.23 -6.87 -2.83
C PHE A 110 -6.74 -5.63 -3.58
N CYS A 111 -7.49 -5.79 -4.68
CA CYS A 111 -8.08 -4.67 -5.40
C CYS A 111 -8.90 -3.77 -4.47
N TRP A 112 -9.83 -4.34 -3.72
CA TRP A 112 -10.71 -3.59 -2.81
C TRP A 112 -9.98 -3.10 -1.56
N ALA A 113 -9.05 -3.87 -0.99
CA ALA A 113 -8.24 -3.45 0.14
C ALA A 113 -7.40 -2.20 -0.20
N PHE A 114 -6.73 -2.20 -1.35
CA PHE A 114 -5.99 -1.02 -1.81
C PHE A 114 -6.91 0.14 -2.17
N LEU A 115 -8.06 -0.12 -2.82
CA LEU A 115 -9.02 0.94 -3.12
C LEU A 115 -9.50 1.63 -1.83
N LEU A 116 -9.75 0.88 -0.75
CA LEU A 116 -10.09 1.46 0.56
C LEU A 116 -8.97 2.36 1.10
N LEU A 117 -7.70 1.99 0.90
CA LEU A 117 -6.54 2.79 1.32
C LEU A 117 -6.37 4.08 0.51
N VAL A 118 -6.88 4.15 -0.72
CA VAL A 118 -6.96 5.41 -1.49
C VAL A 118 -7.80 6.44 -0.73
N PHE A 119 -8.93 6.03 -0.17
CA PHE A 119 -9.85 6.94 0.53
C PHE A 119 -9.44 7.17 1.99
N THR A 120 -9.01 6.13 2.70
CA THR A 120 -8.67 6.21 4.13
C THR A 120 -7.26 6.76 4.39
N GLY A 121 -6.34 6.68 3.43
CA GLY A 121 -4.96 7.18 3.55
C GLY A 121 -4.07 6.30 4.43
N SER A 122 -3.01 6.88 4.99
CA SER A 122 -1.94 6.13 5.67
C SER A 122 -2.24 5.67 7.11
N GLY A 123 -3.35 6.14 7.71
CA GLY A 123 -3.72 5.84 9.10
C GLY A 123 -2.75 6.42 10.13
N ALA A 124 -2.71 5.83 11.32
CA ALA A 124 -1.58 5.98 12.24
C ALA A 124 -0.38 5.19 11.68
N PHE A 125 0.85 5.63 11.96
CA PHE A 125 2.12 5.03 11.46
C PHE A 125 2.51 5.33 9.99
N GLY A 126 1.81 6.23 9.29
CA GLY A 126 2.25 6.66 7.96
C GLY A 126 3.53 7.52 8.03
N LEU A 127 4.60 7.11 7.35
CA LEU A 127 5.85 7.88 7.32
C LEU A 127 5.69 9.23 6.61
N ASP A 128 4.74 9.32 5.67
CA ASP A 128 4.28 10.57 5.07
C ASP A 128 3.86 11.63 6.11
N ARG A 129 3.25 11.22 7.23
CA ARG A 129 2.88 12.15 8.32
C ARG A 129 4.09 12.63 9.13
N VAL A 130 5.06 11.74 9.37
CA VAL A 130 6.29 12.08 10.10
C VAL A 130 7.13 13.07 9.28
N ILE A 131 7.25 12.86 7.97
CA ILE A 131 7.97 13.77 7.08
C ILE A 131 7.26 15.12 6.99
N ALA A 132 5.93 15.14 6.93
CA ALA A 132 5.16 16.39 6.94
C ALA A 132 5.32 17.17 8.26
N ALA A 133 5.27 16.48 9.41
CA ALA A 133 5.50 17.10 10.72
C ALA A 133 6.91 17.70 10.84
N ALA A 134 7.94 16.93 10.46
CA ALA A 134 9.33 17.38 10.49
C ALA A 134 9.63 18.55 9.54
N ARG A 135 8.81 18.75 8.49
CA ARG A 135 8.90 19.91 7.60
C ARG A 135 8.19 21.13 8.16
N GLY A 136 7.08 20.95 8.89
CA GLY A 136 6.37 22.05 9.57
C GLY A 136 7.17 22.69 10.69
N GLU A 137 7.97 21.90 11.42
CA GLU A 137 8.90 22.42 12.45
C GLU A 137 10.08 23.21 11.86
N ARG A 138 10.35 23.08 10.56
CA ARG A 138 11.44 23.80 9.87
C ARG A 138 10.96 25.03 9.11
N ASP A 139 9.72 25.47 9.27
CA ASP A 139 9.22 26.68 8.62
C ASP A 139 9.91 27.93 9.24
N PRO A 140 10.80 28.63 8.51
CA PRO A 140 11.53 29.80 9.03
C PRO A 140 10.60 30.96 9.41
N LYS A 141 9.37 30.97 8.91
CA LYS A 141 8.38 32.01 9.17
C LYS A 141 7.94 32.06 10.63
N ALA A 142 7.87 30.91 11.32
CA ALA A 142 7.54 30.85 12.74
C ALA A 142 8.66 31.38 13.65
N ALA A 143 9.92 31.33 13.17
CA ALA A 143 11.06 31.87 13.90
C ALA A 143 11.15 33.41 13.78
N ASP A 144 10.83 33.99 12.61
CA ASP A 144 10.79 35.44 12.39
C ASP A 144 9.66 36.13 13.16
N ASP A 145 8.50 35.47 13.32
CA ASP A 145 7.37 36.00 14.11
C ASP A 145 7.64 36.00 15.63
N ALA A 146 8.43 35.05 16.14
CA ALA A 146 8.82 35.00 17.55
C ALA A 146 9.82 36.11 17.92
N GLU A 147 10.70 36.48 16.99
CA GLU A 147 11.71 37.54 17.18
C GLU A 147 11.10 38.96 17.09
N ARG A 148 9.94 39.11 16.44
CA ARG A 148 9.25 40.40 16.26
C ARG A 148 8.28 40.80 17.37
N THR A 149 8.20 40.03 18.46
CA THR A 149 7.40 40.45 19.62
C THR A 149 8.15 41.60 20.32
N PRO A 150 7.68 42.86 20.24
CA PRO A 150 8.37 43.95 20.92
C PRO A 150 8.20 43.73 22.42
N ILE A 151 9.30 43.75 23.16
CA ILE A 151 9.28 43.88 24.62
C ILE A 151 8.72 45.28 24.91
N ALA A 152 7.40 45.38 25.03
CA ALA A 152 6.76 46.61 25.47
C ALA A 152 6.96 46.75 26.98
N ALA A 153 7.82 47.71 27.35
CA ALA A 153 8.07 48.21 28.69
C ALA A 153 7.04 49.28 29.10
#